data_AF-A0A916VTY2-F1
#
_entry.id   AF-A0A916VTY2-F1
#
_cell.length_a   1.000
_cell.length_b   1.000
_cell.length_c   1.000
_cell.angle_alpha   90.00
_cell.angle_beta   90.00
_cell.angle_gamma   90.00
#
_symmetry.space_group_name_H-M   'P 1'
#
loop_
_entity.id
_entity.type
_entity.pdbx_description
1 polymer ?
#
loop_
_entity_poly.entity_id
_entity_poly.type
_entity_poly.pdbx_seq_one_letter_code
_entity_poly.pdbx_strand_id
1 'polypeptide(L)'
;MKFINPKVDYAFKKIFGSQQSKEILISFLNAIIYDGEKTIESLTIVNPFNPGQIIGRGEWSFAPTLDIKAVLFDGSIVIIEMQVARMTAFNKRVAYNLAKAYANQLDKGENYPLLNPAIALTITDFILFKKTDDFINKFVFQ
;
A
#
# COMPACT_ATOMS: atom_id res chain seq x y z
N MET A 1 -15.07 -27.64 -4.35
CA MET A 1 -14.60 -26.76 -3.26
C MET A 1 -15.03 -25.34 -3.56
N LYS A 2 -15.48 -24.56 -2.56
CA LYS A 2 -15.74 -23.12 -2.71
C LYS A 2 -14.53 -22.36 -2.17
N PHE A 3 -13.87 -21.57 -3.02
CA PHE A 3 -12.78 -20.69 -2.62
C PHE A 3 -13.32 -19.30 -2.24
N ILE A 4 -12.63 -18.63 -1.33
CA ILE A 4 -12.90 -17.22 -1.04
C ILE A 4 -12.36 -16.35 -2.18
N ASN A 5 -13.12 -15.33 -2.59
CA ASN A 5 -12.69 -14.40 -3.62
C ASN A 5 -11.56 -13.52 -3.06
N PRO A 6 -10.36 -13.47 -3.68
CA PRO A 6 -9.22 -12.69 -3.20
C PRO A 6 -9.47 -11.17 -3.21
N LYS A 7 -10.48 -10.70 -3.95
CA LYS A 7 -10.91 -9.29 -3.95
C LYS A 7 -11.61 -8.88 -2.66
N VAL A 8 -12.08 -9.84 -1.84
CA VAL A 8 -12.67 -9.53 -0.54
C VAL A 8 -11.57 -9.10 0.42
N ASP A 9 -11.77 -7.97 1.10
CA ASP A 9 -10.88 -7.36 2.09
C ASP A 9 -10.19 -8.38 3.01
N TYR A 10 -10.99 -9.24 3.66
CA TYR A 10 -10.49 -10.29 4.55
C TYR A 10 -9.55 -11.27 3.84
N ALA A 11 -9.91 -11.71 2.64
CA ALA A 11 -9.09 -12.65 1.86
C ALA A 11 -7.78 -11.98 1.41
N PHE A 12 -7.86 -10.75 0.92
CA PHE A 12 -6.70 -9.98 0.48
C PHE A 12 -5.70 -9.80 1.62
N LYS A 13 -6.19 -9.35 2.79
CA LYS A 13 -5.38 -9.24 4.01
C LYS A 13 -4.81 -10.58 4.47
N LYS A 14 -5.55 -11.67 4.33
CA LYS A 14 -5.05 -13.00 4.70
C LYS A 14 -3.94 -13.49 3.77
N ILE A 15 -4.07 -13.23 2.47
CA ILE A 15 -3.10 -13.63 1.45
C ILE A 15 -1.81 -12.82 1.59
N PHE A 16 -1.90 -11.52 1.77
CA PHE A 16 -0.75 -10.61 1.65
C PHE A 16 -0.34 -9.90 2.95
N GLY A 17 -1.19 -9.85 3.97
CA GLY A 17 -1.00 -9.07 5.19
C GLY A 17 -0.29 -9.81 6.34
N SER A 18 0.10 -11.07 6.14
CA SER A 18 0.81 -11.86 7.17
C SER A 18 2.32 -11.84 6.94
N GLN A 19 3.13 -11.97 8.01
CA GLN A 19 4.59 -12.06 7.85
C GLN A 19 5.05 -13.27 7.02
N GLN A 20 4.25 -14.33 6.95
CA GLN A 20 4.51 -15.51 6.11
C GLN A 20 4.24 -15.23 4.63
N SER A 21 3.55 -14.14 4.32
CA SER A 21 3.16 -13.73 2.98
C SER A 21 4.18 -12.83 2.28
N LYS A 22 5.32 -12.53 2.92
CA LYS A 22 6.31 -11.58 2.38
C LYS A 22 6.75 -11.90 0.96
N GLU A 23 7.16 -13.13 0.70
CA GLU A 23 7.63 -13.55 -0.64
C GLU A 23 6.56 -13.37 -1.72
N ILE A 24 5.31 -13.71 -1.40
CA ILE A 24 4.17 -13.54 -2.31
C ILE A 24 3.92 -12.06 -2.56
N LEU A 25 4.00 -11.23 -1.51
CA LEU A 25 3.82 -9.79 -1.64
C LEU A 25 4.95 -9.14 -2.44
N ILE A 26 6.20 -9.53 -2.21
CA ILE A 26 7.37 -9.07 -2.98
C ILE A 26 7.19 -9.40 -4.46
N SER A 27 6.86 -10.66 -4.77
CA SER A 27 6.60 -11.09 -6.15
C SER A 27 5.48 -10.29 -6.80
N PHE A 28 4.39 -10.03 -6.06
CA PHE A 28 3.26 -9.26 -6.56
C PHE A 28 3.63 -7.80 -6.84
N LEU A 29 4.34 -7.14 -5.92
CA LEU A 29 4.73 -5.75 -6.08
C LEU A 29 5.75 -5.57 -7.21
N ASN A 30 6.72 -6.46 -7.35
CA ASN A 30 7.66 -6.46 -8.49
C ASN A 30 6.91 -6.59 -9.83
N ALA A 31 5.90 -7.46 -9.92
CA ALA A 31 5.11 -7.62 -11.13
C ALA A 31 4.30 -6.37 -11.51
N ILE A 32 3.72 -5.67 -10.51
CA ILE A 32 2.80 -4.56 -10.77
C ILE A 32 3.49 -3.20 -10.87
N ILE A 33 4.47 -2.94 -9.99
CA ILE A 33 5.13 -1.63 -9.89
C ILE A 33 6.32 -1.57 -10.84
N TYR A 34 7.12 -2.64 -10.87
CA TYR A 34 8.41 -2.72 -11.55
C TYR A 34 8.38 -3.62 -12.80
N ASP A 35 7.19 -3.84 -13.37
CA ASP A 35 7.02 -4.55 -14.64
C ASP A 35 7.64 -5.97 -14.66
N GLY A 36 7.73 -6.61 -13.50
CA GLY A 36 8.31 -7.95 -13.33
C GLY A 36 9.78 -7.98 -12.95
N GLU A 37 10.47 -6.83 -12.96
CA GLU A 37 11.86 -6.73 -12.53
C GLU A 37 12.00 -6.98 -11.03
N LYS A 38 13.09 -7.67 -10.64
CA LYS A 38 13.36 -8.02 -9.24
C LYS A 38 13.96 -6.84 -8.48
N THR A 39 13.21 -5.76 -8.34
CA THR A 39 13.66 -4.53 -7.67
C THR A 39 13.48 -4.59 -6.15
N ILE A 40 12.36 -5.13 -5.67
CA ILE A 40 12.13 -5.36 -4.24
C ILE A 40 12.81 -6.66 -3.83
N GLU A 41 13.87 -6.55 -3.03
CA GLU A 41 14.57 -7.71 -2.46
C GLU A 41 13.94 -8.18 -1.14
N SER A 42 13.48 -7.24 -0.32
CA SER A 42 12.84 -7.53 0.95
C SER A 42 11.89 -6.41 1.38
N LEU A 43 10.92 -6.77 2.23
CA LEU A 43 10.01 -5.82 2.85
C LEU A 43 9.58 -6.27 4.25
N THR A 44 9.11 -5.31 5.03
CA THR A 44 8.43 -5.53 6.31
C THR A 44 6.96 -5.15 6.16
N ILE A 45 6.06 -6.10 6.41
CA ILE A 45 4.63 -5.82 6.47
C ILE A 45 4.32 -5.18 7.81
N VAL A 46 3.78 -3.96 7.78
CA VAL A 46 3.33 -3.23 8.95
C VAL A 46 1.83 -3.49 9.07
N ASN A 47 1.44 -4.34 10.02
CA ASN A 47 0.04 -4.71 10.18
C ASN A 47 -0.73 -3.61 10.93
N PRO A 48 -1.76 -2.97 10.33
CA PRO A 48 -2.57 -1.96 11.01
C PRO A 48 -3.42 -2.51 12.16
N PHE A 49 -3.62 -3.83 12.23
CA PHE A 49 -4.46 -4.49 13.25
C PHE A 49 -3.67 -5.12 14.40
N ASN A 50 -2.34 -4.93 14.45
CA ASN A 50 -1.51 -5.52 15.49
C ASN A 50 -0.90 -4.41 16.39
N PRO A 51 -1.64 -3.89 17.38
CA PRO A 51 -1.18 -2.80 18.25
C PRO A 51 0.08 -3.14 19.06
N GLY A 52 0.50 -4.42 19.10
CA GLY A 52 1.74 -4.87 19.74
C GLY A 52 3.00 -4.78 18.88
N GLN A 53 2.89 -4.53 17.56
CA GLN A 53 4.07 -4.25 16.72
C GLN A 53 4.35 -2.75 16.73
N ILE A 54 4.80 -2.28 17.90
CA ILE A 54 5.37 -0.94 18.06
C ILE A 54 6.73 -0.94 17.35
N ILE A 55 6.71 -0.65 16.06
CA ILE A 55 7.87 -0.06 15.41
C ILE A 55 7.83 1.40 15.90
N GLY A 56 8.67 1.77 16.87
CA GLY A 56 8.80 3.17 17.30
C GLY A 56 8.98 4.07 16.07
N ARG A 57 8.39 5.26 15.98
CA ARG A 57 8.11 6.30 16.97
C ARG A 57 6.83 7.04 16.50
N GLY A 58 5.94 7.40 17.42
CA GLY A 58 4.70 8.15 17.13
C GLY A 58 3.51 7.25 16.77
N GLU A 59 2.39 7.40 17.47
CA GLU A 59 1.15 6.66 17.25
C GLU A 59 0.64 6.87 15.80
N TRP A 60 1.04 5.98 14.90
CA TRP A 60 0.50 5.90 13.55
C TRP A 60 -0.96 5.43 13.60
N SER A 61 -1.87 6.38 13.84
CA SER A 61 -3.30 6.19 13.63
C SER A 61 -3.56 6.16 12.12
N PHE A 62 -3.38 4.98 11.51
CA PHE A 62 -3.77 4.72 10.14
C PHE A 62 -5.28 4.81 9.99
N ALA A 63 -5.74 5.23 8.82
CA ALA A 63 -7.15 5.10 8.49
C ALA A 63 -7.51 3.60 8.52
N PRO A 64 -8.61 3.18 9.15
CA PRO A 64 -9.04 1.78 9.21
C PRO A 64 -9.37 1.17 7.83
N THR A 65 -9.23 1.95 6.75
CA THR A 65 -9.52 1.59 5.37
C THR A 65 -8.29 1.12 4.58
N LEU A 66 -7.08 1.14 5.14
CA LEU A 66 -5.89 0.62 4.46
C LEU A 66 -5.76 -0.89 4.67
N ASP A 67 -5.53 -1.62 3.59
CA ASP A 67 -5.45 -3.08 3.68
C ASP A 67 -4.09 -3.55 4.16
N ILE A 68 -3.03 -3.05 3.54
CA ILE A 68 -1.66 -3.48 3.81
C ILE A 68 -0.71 -2.29 3.69
N LYS A 69 0.20 -2.16 4.64
CA LYS A 69 1.37 -1.30 4.55
C LYS A 69 2.63 -2.15 4.53
N ALA A 70 3.55 -1.84 3.63
CA ALA A 70 4.87 -2.44 3.58
C ALA A 70 5.94 -1.35 3.60
N VAL A 71 7.06 -1.64 4.24
CA VAL A 71 8.28 -0.82 4.20
C VAL A 71 9.34 -1.65 3.48
N LEU A 72 9.87 -1.12 2.39
CA LEU A 72 10.92 -1.75 1.59
C LEU A 72 12.28 -1.62 2.29
N PHE A 73 13.29 -2.34 1.80
CA PHE A 73 14.64 -2.33 2.39
C PHE A 73 15.30 -0.93 2.37
N ASP A 74 14.97 -0.11 1.39
CA ASP A 74 15.47 1.26 1.19
C ASP A 74 14.72 2.31 2.03
N GLY A 75 13.74 1.89 2.84
CA GLY A 75 12.89 2.76 3.63
C GLY A 75 11.64 3.27 2.90
N SER A 76 11.50 2.99 1.59
CA SER A 76 10.32 3.38 0.84
C SER A 76 9.05 2.73 1.41
N ILE A 77 7.95 3.48 1.44
CA ILE A 77 6.67 3.02 1.97
C ILE A 77 5.75 2.65 0.83
N VAL A 78 5.17 1.45 0.88
CA VAL A 78 4.12 1.01 -0.05
C VAL A 78 2.82 0.82 0.73
N ILE A 79 1.78 1.55 0.31
CA ILE A 79 0.42 1.40 0.81
C ILE A 79 -0.39 0.68 -0.26
N ILE A 80 -1.09 -0.38 0.13
CA ILE A 80 -1.84 -1.23 -0.79
C ILE A 80 -3.30 -1.25 -0.36
N GLU A 81 -4.19 -1.01 -1.33
CA GLU A 81 -5.63 -0.90 -1.10
C GLU A 81 -6.40 -1.64 -2.21
N MET A 82 -7.29 -2.55 -1.82
CA MET A 82 -8.23 -3.28 -2.66
C MET A 82 -9.62 -2.67 -2.50
N GLN A 83 -10.17 -2.14 -3.59
CA GLN A 83 -11.47 -1.49 -3.57
C GLN A 83 -12.43 -2.15 -4.58
N VAL A 84 -13.35 -2.96 -4.06
CA VAL A 84 -14.37 -3.63 -4.88
C VAL A 84 -15.53 -2.68 -5.24
N ALA A 85 -16.00 -1.91 -4.27
CA ALA A 85 -17.16 -1.04 -4.47
C ALA A 85 -16.72 0.37 -4.91
N ARG A 86 -17.41 0.95 -5.89
CA ARG A 86 -17.20 2.34 -6.27
C ARG A 86 -17.67 3.25 -5.13
N MET A 87 -16.76 4.06 -4.58
CA MET A 87 -17.07 5.06 -3.56
C MET A 87 -16.93 6.47 -4.13
N THR A 88 -17.80 7.38 -3.68
CA THR A 88 -17.67 8.80 -3.95
C THR A 88 -16.33 9.31 -3.40
N ALA A 89 -15.60 10.11 -4.18
CA ALA A 89 -14.31 10.69 -3.80
C ALA A 89 -13.18 9.68 -3.49
N PHE A 90 -13.26 8.44 -3.97
CA PHE A 90 -12.22 7.43 -3.76
C PHE A 90 -10.83 7.87 -4.23
N ASN A 91 -10.73 8.52 -5.39
CA ASN A 91 -9.48 9.10 -5.88
C ASN A 91 -8.86 10.12 -4.91
N LYS A 92 -9.70 10.96 -4.26
CA LYS A 92 -9.23 11.90 -3.23
C LYS A 92 -8.71 11.17 -2.00
N ARG A 93 -9.33 10.04 -1.64
CA ARG A 93 -8.86 9.18 -0.53
C ARG A 93 -7.49 8.58 -0.84
N VAL A 94 -7.29 8.04 -2.04
CA VAL A 94 -5.98 7.48 -2.45
C VAL A 94 -4.88 8.54 -2.32
N ALA A 95 -5.12 9.75 -2.87
CA ALA A 95 -4.17 10.86 -2.76
C ALA A 95 -3.94 11.30 -1.31
N TYR A 96 -5.01 11.41 -0.50
CA TYR A 96 -4.92 11.75 0.91
C TYR A 96 -4.10 10.73 1.71
N ASN A 97 -4.33 9.43 1.48
CA ASN A 97 -3.60 8.36 2.16
C ASN A 97 -2.12 8.36 1.78
N LEU A 98 -1.80 8.56 0.50
CA LEU A 98 -0.42 8.71 0.03
C LEU A 98 0.28 9.89 0.71
N ALA A 99 -0.34 11.08 0.67
CA ALA A 99 0.22 12.29 1.26
C ALA A 99 0.38 12.14 2.79
N LYS A 100 -0.60 11.55 3.47
CA LYS A 100 -0.54 11.28 4.91
C LYS A 100 0.58 10.32 5.25
N ALA A 101 0.77 9.25 4.48
CA ALA A 101 1.87 8.32 4.73
C ALA A 101 3.24 8.95 4.47
N TYR A 102 3.35 9.81 3.46
CA TYR A 102 4.58 10.54 3.17
C TYR A 102 4.91 11.52 4.31
N ALA A 103 3.94 12.33 4.74
CA ALA A 103 4.11 13.31 5.81
C ALA A 103 4.38 12.68 7.19
N ASN A 104 3.74 11.54 7.49
CA ASN A 104 3.87 10.86 8.78
C ASN A 104 5.20 10.09 8.94
N GLN A 105 6.14 10.21 8.00
CA GLN A 105 7.49 9.69 8.16
C GLN A 105 8.33 10.52 9.12
N LEU A 106 7.99 11.80 9.30
CA LEU A 106 8.75 12.73 10.11
C LEU A 106 8.00 13.10 11.39
N ASP A 107 8.75 13.13 12.50
CA ASP A 107 8.34 13.78 13.73
C ASP A 107 8.56 15.31 13.65
N LYS A 108 7.92 16.03 14.57
CA LYS A 108 8.05 17.50 14.64
C LYS A 108 9.51 17.90 14.87
N GLY A 109 10.07 18.66 13.91
CA GLY A 109 11.43 19.18 13.98
C GLY A 109 12.47 18.35 13.22
N GLU A 110 12.07 17.24 12.59
CA GLU A 110 12.95 16.46 11.71
C GLU A 110 13.12 17.11 10.32
N ASN A 111 14.27 16.85 9.70
CA ASN A 111 14.65 17.46 8.43
C ASN A 111 14.05 16.70 7.23
N TYR A 112 13.59 17.44 6.22
CA TYR A 112 13.00 16.86 4.99
C TYR A 112 13.85 15.85 4.21
N PRO A 113 15.20 15.90 4.19
CA PRO A 113 16.02 14.87 3.53
C PRO A 113 15.88 13.46 4.11
N LEU A 114 15.25 13.30 5.28
CA LEU A 114 14.95 12.00 5.88
C LEU A 114 13.70 11.33 5.26
N LEU A 115 12.95 12.03 4.42
CA LEU A 115 11.78 11.48 3.75
C LEU A 115 12.18 10.44 2.71
N ASN A 116 11.60 9.24 2.82
CA ASN A 116 11.71 8.21 1.80
C ASN A 116 10.53 8.28 0.83
N PRO A 117 10.66 7.71 -0.39
CA PRO A 117 9.56 7.60 -1.32
C PRO A 117 8.33 6.91 -0.72
N ALA A 118 7.14 7.35 -1.13
CA ALA A 118 5.89 6.71 -0.80
C ALA A 118 5.13 6.32 -2.07
N ILE A 119 4.60 5.10 -2.10
CA ILE A 119 3.86 4.51 -3.23
C ILE A 119 2.48 4.12 -2.74
N ALA A 120 1.44 4.56 -3.44
CA ALA A 120 0.07 4.08 -3.24
C ALA A 120 -0.32 3.15 -4.39
N LEU A 121 -0.40 1.86 -4.11
CA LEU A 121 -0.91 0.85 -5.02
C LEU A 121 -2.40 0.62 -4.74
N THR A 122 -3.24 0.94 -5.71
CA THR A 122 -4.69 0.77 -5.60
C THR A 122 -5.21 -0.18 -6.66
N ILE A 123 -5.93 -1.21 -6.22
CA ILE A 123 -6.54 -2.22 -7.09
C ILE A 123 -8.06 -2.03 -7.03
N THR A 124 -8.69 -1.84 -8.18
CA THR A 124 -10.14 -1.58 -8.27
C THR A 124 -10.87 -2.63 -9.08
N ASP A 125 -12.06 -3.04 -8.64
CA ASP A 125 -12.97 -3.91 -9.41
C ASP A 125 -13.94 -3.10 -10.29
N PHE A 126 -13.57 -1.87 -10.62
CA PHE A 126 -14.34 -0.93 -11.44
C PHE A 126 -13.41 0.01 -12.20
N ILE A 127 -13.94 0.67 -13.24
CA ILE A 127 -13.19 1.66 -14.02
C ILE A 127 -13.06 2.95 -13.22
N LEU A 128 -11.84 3.22 -12.74
CA LEU A 128 -11.51 4.46 -12.03
C LEU A 128 -11.26 5.62 -12.99
N PHE A 129 -10.47 5.40 -14.05
CA PHE A 129 -10.12 6.38 -15.08
C PHE A 129 -10.85 6.08 -16.39
N LYS A 130 -11.85 6.88 -16.74
CA LYS A 130 -12.66 6.65 -17.96
C LYS A 130 -11.99 7.08 -19.28
N LYS A 131 -10.85 7.77 -19.20
CA LYS A 131 -10.19 8.41 -20.35
C LYS A 131 -8.96 7.64 -20.87
N THR A 132 -8.76 6.43 -20.37
CA THR A 132 -7.65 5.55 -20.74
C THR A 132 -8.19 4.13 -20.79
N ASP A 133 -7.64 3.35 -21.72
CA ASP A 133 -7.89 1.91 -21.84
C ASP A 133 -6.82 1.09 -21.09
N ASP A 134 -5.83 1.76 -20.47
CA ASP A 134 -4.76 1.11 -19.73
C ASP A 134 -5.28 0.43 -18.45
N PHE A 135 -4.85 -0.83 -18.27
CA PHE A 135 -5.17 -1.59 -17.07
C PHE A 135 -4.40 -1.09 -15.84
N ILE A 136 -3.14 -0.70 -16.02
CA ILE A 136 -2.27 -0.15 -14.96
C ILE A 136 -2.00 1.32 -15.27
N ASN A 137 -2.37 2.20 -14.35
CA ASN A 137 -2.19 3.64 -14.48
C ASN A 137 -1.14 4.10 -13.46
N LYS A 138 0.02 4.57 -13.93
CA LYS A 138 1.14 5.03 -13.10
C LYS A 138 1.18 6.56 -13.08
N PHE A 139 1.27 7.15 -11.89
CA PHE A 139 1.40 8.60 -11.69
C PHE A 139 2.58 8.88 -10.77
N VAL A 140 3.40 9.85 -11.13
CA VAL A 140 4.57 10.28 -10.35
C VAL A 140 4.41 11.76 -10.06
N PHE A 141 4.58 12.14 -8.79
CA PHE A 141 4.70 13.55 -8.42
C PHE A 141 6.12 14.00 -8.76
N GLN A 142 6.24 14.96 -9.68
CA GLN A 142 7.50 15.56 -10.12
C GLN A 142 7.64 16.96 -9.55
#